data_AF-A0A936RGA5-F1
#
_entry.id   AF-A0A936RGA5-F1
#
_cell.length_a   1.000
_cell.length_b   1.000
_cell.length_c   1.000
_cell.angle_alpha   90.00
_cell.angle_beta   90.00
_cell.angle_gamma   90.00
#
_symmetry.space_group_name_H-M   'P 1'
#
loop_
_entity.id
_entity.type
_entity.pdbx_description
1 polymer ?
#
loop_
_entity_poly.entity_id
_entity_poly.type
_entity_poly.pdbx_seq_one_letter_code
_entity_poly.pdbx_strand_id
1 'polypeptide(L)'
;MVTRLFIAMQAIKQAFIYQVVLNILLIAAIWICTMYYGEYGYPYGVIIINGFNVFAMYFICRLLVPFIDYAALLKYTGIIILINAVIVAGLHVALLPLKAYGPLVLVLGFLVYLIILLLLNKKFKLNTELGQILHHVTKDFFKRWYIKIARYIFRQKFLPVIAGPLEGFRWSTSSPYEYILGNYEDPETQQQLLSWLRPGTVFYDIGSNVGFHALLAGRVMSNGTIYAFEPMPAVREILEQHISLNKKMISGSHIRVLPVAIADREKEVEFSNDLSHRDGNTYIPGSYVFAGTQNKIKVSAIQ
;
A
#
# COMPACT_ATOMS: atom_id res chain seq x y z
N MET A 1 20.18 -1.51 -17.25
CA MET A 1 18.78 -1.99 -17.33
C MET A 1 18.64 -3.25 -18.20
N VAL A 2 19.17 -3.24 -19.43
CA VAL A 2 19.11 -4.37 -20.40
C VAL A 2 19.72 -5.69 -19.87
N THR A 3 20.86 -5.65 -19.18
CA THR A 3 21.51 -6.86 -18.64
C THR A 3 20.67 -7.55 -17.57
N ARG A 4 19.97 -6.80 -16.72
CA ARG A 4 19.05 -7.35 -15.70
C ARG A 4 17.81 -7.96 -16.34
N LEU A 5 17.30 -7.36 -17.42
CA LEU A 5 16.18 -7.88 -18.20
C LEU A 5 16.54 -9.21 -18.90
N PHE A 6 17.75 -9.31 -19.47
CA PHE A 6 18.24 -10.53 -20.10
C PHE A 6 18.42 -11.68 -19.11
N ILE A 7 19.04 -11.40 -17.95
CA ILE A 7 19.18 -12.37 -16.86
C ILE A 7 17.80 -12.83 -16.35
N ALA A 8 16.85 -11.91 -16.18
CA ALA A 8 15.48 -12.23 -15.77
C ALA A 8 14.75 -13.08 -16.83
N MET A 9 14.86 -12.76 -18.12
CA MET A 9 14.29 -13.57 -19.21
C MET A 9 14.86 -14.99 -19.22
N GLN A 10 16.16 -15.14 -18.99
CA GLN A 10 16.81 -16.44 -18.98
C GLN A 10 16.37 -17.27 -17.75
N ALA A 11 16.22 -16.64 -16.58
CA ALA A 11 15.67 -17.27 -15.39
C ALA A 11 14.20 -17.68 -15.58
N ILE A 12 13.37 -16.84 -16.21
CA ILE A 12 11.98 -17.15 -16.55
C ILE A 12 11.90 -18.36 -17.49
N LYS A 13 12.75 -18.41 -18.52
CA LYS A 13 12.81 -19.52 -19.46
C LYS A 13 13.22 -20.83 -18.79
N GLN A 14 14.20 -20.79 -17.88
CA GLN A 14 14.63 -21.94 -17.11
C GLN A 14 13.54 -22.43 -16.14
N ALA A 15 12.87 -21.52 -15.44
CA ALA A 15 11.74 -21.84 -14.57
C ALA A 15 10.57 -22.45 -15.35
N PHE A 16 10.28 -21.95 -16.55
CA PHE A 16 9.24 -22.50 -17.42
C PHE A 16 9.55 -23.96 -17.83
N ILE A 17 10.77 -24.23 -18.29
CA ILE A 17 11.18 -25.60 -18.69
C ILE A 17 11.11 -26.54 -17.49
N TYR A 18 11.60 -26.11 -16.33
CA TYR A 18 11.51 -26.88 -15.10
C TYR A 18 10.05 -27.23 -14.75
N GLN A 19 9.14 -26.26 -14.82
CA GLN A 19 7.72 -26.46 -14.53
C GLN A 19 7.06 -27.43 -15.51
N VAL A 20 7.39 -27.35 -16.80
CA VAL A 20 6.87 -28.28 -17.82
C VAL A 20 7.33 -29.71 -17.53
N VAL A 21 8.62 -29.90 -17.24
CA VAL A 21 9.17 -31.23 -16.89
C VAL A 21 8.51 -31.79 -15.63
N LEU A 22 8.37 -30.96 -14.58
CA LEU A 22 7.73 -31.38 -13.34
C LEU A 22 6.28 -31.79 -13.55
N ASN A 23 5.52 -31.05 -14.36
CA ASN A 23 4.12 -31.38 -14.67
C ASN A 23 4.00 -32.68 -15.47
N ILE A 24 4.91 -32.94 -16.41
CA ILE A 24 4.94 -34.23 -17.14
C ILE A 24 5.22 -35.38 -16.17
N LEU A 25 6.20 -35.22 -15.28
CA LEU A 25 6.51 -36.21 -14.23
C LEU A 25 5.33 -36.41 -13.27
N LEU A 26 4.61 -35.34 -12.93
CA LEU A 26 3.40 -35.40 -12.11
C LEU A 26 2.32 -36.26 -12.76
N ILE A 27 2.03 -36.01 -14.03
CA ILE A 27 1.03 -36.79 -14.79
C ILE A 27 1.45 -38.26 -14.85
N ALA A 28 2.71 -38.54 -15.17
CA ALA A 28 3.23 -39.90 -15.23
C ALA A 28 3.18 -40.62 -13.88
N ALA A 29 3.58 -39.96 -12.79
CA ALA A 29 3.56 -40.53 -11.45
C ALA A 29 2.15 -40.78 -10.94
N ILE A 30 1.21 -39.85 -11.17
CA ILE A 30 -0.20 -40.06 -10.86
C ILE A 30 -0.73 -41.26 -11.63
N TRP A 31 -0.49 -41.33 -12.95
CA TRP A 31 -0.95 -42.44 -13.78
C TRP A 31 -0.42 -43.80 -13.29
N ILE A 32 0.88 -43.90 -13.02
CA ILE A 32 1.51 -45.11 -12.47
C ILE A 32 0.89 -45.45 -11.11
N CYS A 33 0.82 -44.49 -10.19
CA CYS A 33 0.30 -44.75 -8.86
C CYS A 33 -1.18 -45.15 -8.88
N THR A 34 -2.00 -44.56 -9.74
CA THR A 34 -3.41 -44.93 -9.92
C THR A 34 -3.54 -46.34 -10.50
N MET A 35 -2.66 -46.76 -11.41
CA MET A 35 -2.66 -48.14 -11.91
C MET A 35 -2.36 -49.18 -10.81
N TYR A 36 -1.43 -48.90 -9.90
CA TYR A 36 -1.02 -49.86 -8.86
C TYR A 36 -1.84 -49.78 -7.57
N TYR A 37 -2.39 -48.60 -7.23
CA TYR A 37 -3.02 -48.34 -5.92
C TYR A 37 -4.47 -47.83 -6.02
N GLY A 38 -5.06 -47.81 -7.22
CA GLY A 38 -6.46 -47.41 -7.43
C GLY A 38 -6.74 -45.98 -6.96
N GLU A 39 -7.79 -45.80 -6.15
CA GLU A 39 -8.24 -44.50 -5.64
C GLU A 39 -7.18 -43.79 -4.78
N TYR A 40 -6.29 -44.55 -4.12
CA TYR A 40 -5.18 -43.99 -3.34
C TYR A 40 -3.98 -43.61 -4.20
N GLY A 41 -3.96 -43.98 -5.47
CA GLY A 41 -2.84 -43.67 -6.36
C GLY A 41 -2.66 -42.19 -6.64
N TYR A 42 -3.76 -41.43 -6.73
CA TYR A 42 -3.71 -39.98 -6.94
C TYR A 42 -2.94 -39.25 -5.81
N PRO A 43 -3.31 -39.39 -4.52
CA PRO A 43 -2.56 -38.74 -3.46
C PRO A 43 -1.10 -39.21 -3.37
N TYR A 44 -0.80 -40.49 -3.66
CA TYR A 44 0.58 -40.98 -3.68
C TYR A 44 1.42 -40.34 -4.77
N GLY A 45 0.92 -40.26 -6.01
CA GLY A 45 1.63 -39.62 -7.12
C GLY A 45 1.93 -38.14 -6.84
N VAL A 46 0.96 -37.43 -6.25
CA VAL A 46 1.12 -36.02 -5.84
C VAL A 46 2.19 -35.88 -4.75
N ILE A 47 2.19 -36.72 -3.72
CA ILE A 47 3.19 -36.66 -2.63
C ILE A 47 4.60 -36.95 -3.16
N ILE A 48 4.75 -37.98 -4.00
CA ILE A 48 6.03 -38.40 -4.56
C ILE A 48 6.67 -37.27 -5.38
N ILE A 49 5.91 -36.69 -6.31
CA ILE A 49 6.46 -35.66 -7.20
C ILE A 49 6.68 -34.33 -6.50
N ASN A 50 5.83 -33.94 -5.56
CA ASN A 50 6.08 -32.73 -4.77
C ASN A 50 7.28 -32.93 -3.82
N GLY A 51 7.46 -34.12 -3.25
CA GLY A 51 8.64 -34.46 -2.46
C GLY A 51 9.92 -34.39 -3.30
N PHE A 52 9.89 -34.98 -4.50
CA PHE A 52 10.98 -34.87 -5.47
C PHE A 52 11.26 -33.42 -5.86
N ASN A 53 10.21 -32.61 -6.11
CA ASN A 53 10.35 -31.20 -6.46
C ASN A 53 11.11 -30.41 -5.38
N VAL A 54 10.73 -30.57 -4.12
CA VAL A 54 11.41 -29.88 -3.00
C VAL A 54 12.87 -30.29 -2.92
N PHE A 55 13.16 -31.59 -3.08
CA PHE A 55 14.52 -32.10 -3.08
C PHE A 55 15.35 -31.59 -4.26
N ALA A 56 14.84 -31.70 -5.48
CA ALA A 56 15.51 -31.23 -6.69
C ALA A 56 15.77 -29.71 -6.64
N MET A 57 14.80 -28.94 -6.15
CA MET A 57 14.93 -27.49 -5.99
C MET A 57 16.03 -27.11 -5.02
N TYR A 58 16.23 -27.87 -3.93
CA TYR A 58 17.36 -27.66 -3.02
C TYR A 58 18.71 -27.74 -3.76
N PHE A 59 18.92 -28.75 -4.60
CA PHE A 59 20.19 -28.91 -5.35
C PHE A 59 20.35 -27.85 -6.44
N ILE A 60 19.29 -27.55 -7.17
CA ILE A 60 19.32 -26.52 -8.23
C ILE A 60 19.64 -25.15 -7.63
N CYS A 61 18.96 -24.78 -6.54
CA CYS A 61 19.23 -23.52 -5.85
C CYS A 61 20.66 -23.49 -5.31
N ARG A 62 21.14 -24.56 -4.67
CA ARG A 62 22.52 -24.64 -4.16
C ARG A 62 23.58 -24.49 -5.25
N LEU A 63 23.31 -24.98 -6.46
CA LEU A 63 24.20 -24.83 -7.62
C LEU A 63 24.16 -23.40 -8.18
N LEU A 64 22.98 -22.80 -8.30
CA LEU A 64 22.79 -21.48 -8.93
C LEU A 64 23.10 -20.31 -7.99
N VAL A 65 22.92 -20.48 -6.69
CA VAL A 65 22.96 -19.39 -5.70
C VAL A 65 23.70 -19.84 -4.43
N PRO A 66 25.01 -20.19 -4.52
CA PRO A 66 25.75 -20.86 -3.45
C PRO A 66 25.96 -20.01 -2.18
N PHE A 67 25.70 -18.70 -2.23
CA PHE A 67 25.87 -17.77 -1.12
C PHE A 67 24.71 -17.79 -0.11
N ILE A 68 23.64 -18.55 -0.36
CA ILE A 68 22.53 -18.72 0.59
C ILE A 68 22.86 -19.84 1.59
N ASP A 69 22.53 -19.62 2.86
CA ASP A 69 22.60 -20.67 3.89
C ASP A 69 21.41 -21.64 3.77
N TYR A 70 21.58 -22.64 2.91
CA TYR A 70 20.57 -23.67 2.67
C TYR A 70 20.32 -24.58 3.88
N ALA A 71 21.29 -24.70 4.79
CA ALA A 71 21.10 -25.50 6.00
C ALA A 71 20.14 -24.79 6.96
N ALA A 72 20.30 -23.47 7.11
CA ALA A 72 19.33 -22.65 7.82
C ALA A 72 17.96 -22.70 7.16
N LEU A 73 17.87 -22.56 5.82
CA LEU A 73 16.61 -22.63 5.08
C LEU A 73 15.87 -23.96 5.32
N LEU A 74 16.56 -25.09 5.18
CA LEU A 74 15.98 -26.42 5.38
C LEU A 74 15.52 -26.62 6.82
N LYS A 75 16.28 -26.10 7.80
CA LYS A 75 15.91 -26.11 9.22
C LYS A 75 14.61 -25.32 9.47
N TYR A 76 14.50 -24.11 8.92
CA TYR A 76 13.27 -23.31 9.05
C TYR A 76 12.08 -23.95 8.35
N THR A 77 12.27 -24.50 7.14
CA THR A 77 11.22 -25.25 6.43
C THR A 77 10.76 -26.46 7.24
N GLY A 78 11.69 -27.23 7.82
CA GLY A 78 11.37 -28.37 8.69
C GLY A 78 10.59 -27.97 9.94
N ILE A 79 10.98 -26.87 10.60
CA ILE A 79 10.26 -26.31 11.74
C ILE A 79 8.83 -25.91 11.34
N ILE A 80 8.65 -25.25 10.19
CA ILE A 80 7.32 -24.85 9.70
C ILE A 80 6.46 -26.07 9.39
N ILE A 81 7.01 -27.10 8.73
CA ILE A 81 6.29 -28.35 8.45
C ILE A 81 5.85 -29.02 9.75
N LEU A 82 6.73 -29.09 10.75
CA LEU A 82 6.42 -29.68 12.06
C LEU A 82 5.31 -28.91 12.78
N ILE A 83 5.41 -27.58 12.83
CA ILE A 83 4.39 -26.70 13.39
C ILE A 83 3.05 -26.95 12.69
N ASN A 84 3.05 -26.98 11.36
CA ASN A 84 1.84 -27.21 10.58
C ASN A 84 1.24 -28.59 10.82
N ALA A 85 2.08 -29.64 10.93
CA ALA A 85 1.62 -30.99 11.25
C ALA A 85 0.96 -31.04 12.63
N VAL A 86 1.54 -30.38 13.64
CA VAL A 86 0.96 -30.30 14.99
C VAL A 86 -0.38 -29.54 14.97
N ILE A 87 -0.46 -28.42 14.25
CA ILE A 87 -1.70 -27.63 14.14
C ILE A 87 -2.79 -28.45 13.44
N VAL A 88 -2.47 -29.10 12.32
CA VAL A 88 -3.43 -29.94 11.57
C VAL A 88 -3.90 -31.11 12.43
N ALA A 89 -2.99 -31.79 13.13
CA ALA A 89 -3.37 -32.88 14.04
C ALA A 89 -4.26 -32.38 15.19
N GLY A 90 -3.91 -31.25 15.81
CA GLY A 90 -4.71 -30.65 16.87
C GLY A 90 -6.10 -30.20 16.39
N LEU A 91 -6.17 -29.58 15.22
CA LEU A 91 -7.44 -29.20 14.58
C LEU A 91 -8.27 -30.42 14.22
N HIS A 92 -7.66 -31.46 13.65
CA HIS A 92 -8.37 -32.70 13.34
C HIS A 92 -9.02 -33.28 14.60
N VAL A 93 -8.25 -33.43 15.69
CA VAL A 93 -8.76 -33.92 16.98
C VAL A 93 -9.85 -33.02 17.56
N ALA A 94 -9.68 -31.70 17.52
CA ALA A 94 -10.65 -30.74 18.04
C ALA A 94 -11.96 -30.70 17.23
N LEU A 95 -11.90 -31.06 15.94
CA LEU A 95 -13.03 -31.04 15.03
C LEU A 95 -13.75 -32.41 14.94
N LEU A 96 -13.13 -33.52 15.39
CA LEU A 96 -13.76 -34.85 15.50
C LEU A 96 -15.14 -34.85 16.21
N PRO A 97 -15.36 -34.11 17.31
CA PRO A 97 -16.63 -34.14 18.04
C PRO A 97 -17.77 -33.44 17.31
N LEU A 98 -17.47 -32.55 16.37
CA LEU A 98 -18.45 -31.62 15.80
C LEU A 98 -19.42 -32.30 14.82
N LYS A 99 -19.19 -33.56 14.40
CA LYS A 99 -20.00 -34.33 13.42
C LYS A 99 -20.46 -33.50 12.21
N ALA A 100 -19.74 -32.43 11.88
CA ALA A 100 -20.10 -31.48 10.85
C ALA A 100 -19.36 -31.89 9.58
N TYR A 101 -20.11 -32.32 8.57
CA TYR A 101 -19.55 -32.57 7.24
C TYR A 101 -19.59 -31.28 6.41
N GLY A 102 -18.47 -30.95 5.77
CA GLY A 102 -18.46 -30.06 4.61
C GLY A 102 -17.45 -28.89 4.63
N PRO A 103 -17.61 -27.94 3.69
CA PRO A 103 -16.73 -26.79 3.47
C PRO A 103 -16.57 -25.87 4.69
N LEU A 104 -17.57 -25.80 5.56
CA LEU A 104 -17.57 -24.91 6.71
C LEU A 104 -16.51 -25.28 7.76
N VAL A 105 -16.28 -26.58 7.97
CA VAL A 105 -15.22 -27.09 8.85
C VAL A 105 -13.84 -26.81 8.25
N LEU A 106 -13.70 -26.91 6.92
CA LEU A 106 -12.47 -26.54 6.21
C LEU A 106 -12.18 -25.04 6.32
N VAL A 107 -13.19 -24.18 6.14
CA VAL A 107 -13.06 -22.73 6.26
C VAL A 107 -12.71 -22.33 7.69
N LEU A 108 -13.42 -22.86 8.69
CA LEU A 108 -13.12 -22.59 10.11
C LEU A 108 -11.74 -23.11 10.51
N GLY A 109 -11.39 -24.33 10.09
CA GLY A 109 -10.07 -24.90 10.33
C GLY A 109 -8.95 -24.07 9.68
N PHE A 110 -9.16 -23.59 8.45
CA PHE A 110 -8.24 -22.70 7.77
C PHE A 110 -8.10 -21.34 8.48
N LEU A 111 -9.19 -20.75 8.95
CA LEU A 111 -9.16 -19.50 9.71
C LEU A 111 -8.42 -19.66 11.04
N VAL A 112 -8.66 -20.75 11.78
CA VAL A 112 -7.95 -21.04 13.03
C VAL A 112 -6.47 -21.31 12.76
N TYR A 113 -6.13 -22.07 11.72
CA TYR A 113 -4.76 -22.28 11.27
C TYR A 113 -4.06 -20.95 10.98
N LEU A 114 -4.73 -20.05 10.25
CA LEU A 114 -4.18 -18.74 9.88
C LEU A 114 -3.95 -17.87 11.13
N ILE A 115 -4.87 -17.87 12.09
CA ILE A 115 -4.71 -17.18 13.38
C ILE A 115 -3.50 -17.73 14.15
N ILE A 116 -3.36 -19.05 14.28
CA ILE A 116 -2.25 -19.66 14.99
C ILE A 116 -0.92 -19.31 14.31
N LEU A 117 -0.87 -19.39 12.98
CA LEU A 117 0.31 -19.03 12.20
C LEU A 117 0.71 -17.57 12.41
N LEU A 118 -0.26 -16.65 12.44
CA LEU A 118 -0.01 -15.23 12.73
C LEU A 118 0.51 -15.01 14.17
N LEU A 119 -0.04 -15.70 15.15
CA LEU A 119 0.41 -15.62 16.55
C LEU A 119 1.83 -16.17 16.73
N LEU A 120 2.12 -17.31 16.10
CA LEU A 120 3.45 -17.90 16.10
C LEU A 120 4.44 -17.02 15.35
N ASN A 121 4.05 -16.42 14.23
CA ASN A 121 4.91 -15.47 13.52
C ASN A 121 5.23 -14.25 14.40
N LYS A 122 4.25 -13.71 15.13
CA LYS A 122 4.48 -12.60 16.07
C LYS A 122 5.44 -13.00 17.21
N LYS A 123 5.31 -14.21 17.75
CA LYS A 123 6.12 -14.69 18.89
C LYS A 123 7.54 -15.10 18.50
N PHE A 124 7.70 -15.77 17.36
CA PHE A 124 8.95 -16.39 16.95
C PHE A 124 9.64 -15.69 15.77
N LYS A 125 9.04 -14.62 15.21
CA LYS A 125 9.55 -13.88 14.03
C LYS A 125 9.87 -14.81 12.85
N LEU A 126 9.01 -15.80 12.61
CA LEU A 126 9.20 -16.86 11.62
C LEU A 126 9.35 -16.32 10.18
N ASN A 127 8.70 -15.19 9.89
CA ASN A 127 8.80 -14.49 8.62
C ASN A 127 8.69 -12.97 8.86
N THR A 128 9.81 -12.28 8.74
CA THR A 128 9.94 -10.82 8.89
C THR A 128 9.18 -10.05 7.81
N GLU A 129 9.14 -10.55 6.57
CA GLU A 129 8.42 -9.91 5.47
C GLU A 129 6.90 -10.00 5.66
N LEU A 130 6.38 -11.19 6.02
CA LEU A 130 4.96 -11.35 6.35
C LEU A 130 4.56 -10.49 7.55
N GLY A 131 5.44 -10.38 8.55
CA GLY A 131 5.25 -9.50 9.70
C GLY A 131 5.15 -8.02 9.32
N GLN A 132 6.01 -7.56 8.40
CA GLN A 132 5.98 -6.18 7.88
C GLN A 132 4.73 -5.92 7.02
N ILE A 133 4.38 -6.84 6.12
CA ILE A 133 3.17 -6.76 5.28
C ILE A 133 1.93 -6.70 6.17
N LEU A 134 1.80 -7.61 7.15
CA LEU A 134 0.67 -7.59 8.07
C LEU A 134 0.64 -6.31 8.89
N HIS A 135 1.78 -5.83 9.38
CA HIS A 135 1.82 -4.59 10.15
C HIS A 135 1.32 -3.41 9.31
N HIS A 136 1.76 -3.30 8.06
CA HIS A 136 1.38 -2.21 7.16
C HIS A 136 -0.11 -2.31 6.76
N VAL A 137 -0.54 -3.49 6.30
CA VAL A 137 -1.92 -3.73 5.85
C VAL A 137 -2.91 -3.54 7.00
N THR A 138 -2.64 -4.11 8.18
CA THR A 138 -3.59 -4.01 9.31
C THR A 138 -3.65 -2.61 9.88
N LYS A 139 -2.50 -1.94 10.07
CA LYS A 139 -2.45 -0.61 10.69
C LYS A 139 -3.16 0.43 9.84
N ASP A 140 -2.94 0.43 8.53
CA ASP A 140 -3.59 1.39 7.64
C ASP A 140 -5.05 1.03 7.39
N PHE A 141 -5.40 -0.26 7.35
CA PHE A 141 -6.79 -0.70 7.25
C PHE A 141 -7.65 -0.17 8.41
N PHE A 142 -7.22 -0.37 9.66
CA PHE A 142 -7.97 0.09 10.83
C PHE A 142 -8.05 1.62 10.92
N LYS A 143 -6.97 2.33 10.58
CA LYS A 143 -6.98 3.80 10.54
C LYS A 143 -7.94 4.34 9.48
N ARG A 144 -7.98 3.75 8.28
CA ARG A 144 -8.94 4.12 7.22
C ARG A 144 -10.38 3.84 7.67
N TRP A 145 -10.61 2.74 8.37
CA TRP A 145 -11.91 2.41 8.97
C TRP A 145 -12.32 3.43 10.03
N TYR A 146 -11.41 3.83 10.92
CA TYR A 146 -11.61 4.89 11.89
C TYR A 146 -12.04 6.21 11.22
N ILE A 147 -11.34 6.62 10.16
CA ILE A 147 -11.69 7.85 9.40
C ILE A 147 -13.10 7.74 8.81
N LYS A 148 -13.46 6.59 8.22
CA LYS A 148 -14.81 6.35 7.68
C LYS A 148 -15.88 6.41 8.77
N ILE A 149 -15.66 5.75 9.90
CA ILE A 149 -16.59 5.78 11.04
C ILE A 149 -16.76 7.22 11.53
N ALA A 150 -15.66 7.94 11.77
CA ALA A 150 -15.71 9.32 12.21
C ALA A 150 -16.46 10.22 11.23
N ARG A 151 -16.22 10.06 9.91
CA ARG A 151 -16.89 10.85 8.86
C ARG A 151 -18.37 10.51 8.70
N TYR A 152 -18.71 9.23 8.53
CA TYR A 152 -20.06 8.82 8.13
C TYR A 152 -21.00 8.59 9.31
N ILE A 153 -20.49 8.03 10.42
CA ILE A 153 -21.29 7.74 11.61
C ILE A 153 -21.33 8.98 12.51
N PHE A 154 -20.17 9.51 12.87
CA PHE A 154 -20.07 10.65 13.79
C PHE A 154 -20.10 12.02 13.10
N ARG A 155 -20.23 12.06 11.76
CA ARG A 155 -20.32 13.29 10.96
C ARG A 155 -19.17 14.28 11.20
N GLN A 156 -18.00 13.79 11.60
CA GLN A 156 -16.82 14.61 11.82
C GLN A 156 -16.25 15.04 10.47
N LYS A 157 -16.32 16.34 10.20
CA LYS A 157 -15.76 16.95 8.99
C LYS A 157 -14.23 17.03 9.02
N PHE A 158 -13.64 17.14 10.21
CA PHE A 158 -12.20 17.27 10.40
C PHE A 158 -11.66 16.30 11.45
N LEU A 159 -10.52 15.70 11.17
CA LEU A 159 -9.79 14.82 12.07
C LEU A 159 -8.35 15.30 12.24
N PRO A 160 -7.72 15.02 13.39
CA PRO A 160 -6.28 15.24 13.52
C PRO A 160 -5.52 14.30 12.59
N VAL A 161 -4.50 14.82 11.92
CA VAL A 161 -3.50 14.03 11.21
C VAL A 161 -2.79 13.14 12.23
N ILE A 162 -2.72 11.85 11.94
CA ILE A 162 -2.32 10.77 12.86
C ILE A 162 -0.80 10.68 12.99
N ALA A 163 -0.06 10.99 11.93
CA ALA A 163 1.40 10.88 11.90
C ALA A 163 2.01 11.81 10.83
N GLY A 164 3.33 11.92 10.80
CA GLY A 164 4.05 12.74 9.83
C GLY A 164 4.28 14.17 10.30
N PRO A 165 4.80 15.06 9.46
CA PRO A 165 5.24 16.39 9.89
C PRO A 165 4.08 17.32 10.29
N LEU A 166 2.88 17.03 9.81
CA LEU A 166 1.64 17.72 10.13
C LEU A 166 0.85 17.00 11.22
N GLU A 167 1.45 16.06 11.96
CA GLU A 167 0.79 15.36 13.07
C GLU A 167 0.08 16.36 14.00
N GLY A 168 -1.18 16.06 14.30
CA GLY A 168 -2.07 16.90 15.11
C GLY A 168 -2.85 17.97 14.34
N PHE A 169 -2.47 18.32 13.11
CA PHE A 169 -3.24 19.27 12.29
C PHE A 169 -4.65 18.74 12.03
N ARG A 170 -5.67 19.58 12.13
CA ARG A 170 -7.04 19.26 11.73
C ARG A 170 -7.13 19.29 10.21
N TRP A 171 -7.48 18.15 9.64
CA TRP A 171 -7.60 17.94 8.20
C TRP A 171 -8.99 17.42 7.83
N SER A 172 -9.48 17.83 6.66
CA SER A 172 -10.80 17.47 6.18
C SER A 172 -10.88 15.98 5.87
N THR A 173 -11.96 15.34 6.34
CA THR A 173 -12.27 13.95 6.02
C THR A 173 -12.80 13.78 4.60
N SER A 174 -13.08 14.88 3.88
CA SER A 174 -13.44 14.88 2.47
C SER A 174 -12.24 14.71 1.53
N SER A 175 -11.03 14.99 2.00
CA SER A 175 -9.78 14.84 1.25
C SER A 175 -9.30 13.37 1.23
N PRO A 176 -8.36 13.02 0.34
CA PRO A 176 -7.65 11.74 0.38
C PRO A 176 -7.17 11.40 1.81
N TYR A 177 -7.33 10.14 2.21
CA TYR A 177 -7.05 9.74 3.59
C TYR A 177 -5.56 9.77 3.91
N GLU A 178 -4.73 9.72 2.88
CA GLU A 178 -3.27 9.77 2.94
C GLU A 178 -2.78 11.03 3.70
N TYR A 179 -3.51 12.15 3.60
CA TYR A 179 -3.25 13.34 4.40
C TYR A 179 -3.42 13.09 5.91
N ILE A 180 -4.52 12.47 6.31
CA ILE A 180 -4.80 12.16 7.73
C ILE A 180 -3.90 11.04 8.23
N LEU A 181 -3.56 10.07 7.38
CA LEU A 181 -2.65 8.98 7.71
C LEU A 181 -1.19 9.45 7.85
N GLY A 182 -0.84 10.57 7.22
CA GLY A 182 0.50 11.15 7.26
C GLY A 182 1.45 10.61 6.20
N ASN A 183 0.92 10.04 5.11
CA ASN A 183 1.69 9.38 4.06
C ASN A 183 1.31 9.86 2.64
N TYR A 184 0.86 11.11 2.53
CA TYR A 184 0.51 11.74 1.26
C TYR A 184 1.73 11.98 0.36
N GLU A 185 2.77 12.60 0.91
CA GLU A 185 4.01 12.91 0.19
C GLU A 185 5.08 11.89 0.54
N ASP A 186 5.95 11.58 -0.42
CA ASP A 186 7.12 10.76 -0.17
C ASP A 186 8.05 11.42 0.89
N PRO A 187 8.57 10.67 1.87
CA PRO A 187 9.43 11.23 2.91
C PRO A 187 10.69 11.94 2.40
N GLU A 188 11.30 11.48 1.31
CA GLU A 188 12.51 12.09 0.75
C GLU A 188 12.20 13.46 0.13
N THR A 189 11.13 13.53 -0.67
CA THR A 189 10.62 14.80 -1.25
C THR A 189 10.28 15.80 -0.15
N GLN A 190 9.60 15.33 0.90
CA GLN A 190 9.24 16.17 2.03
C GLN A 190 10.48 16.70 2.77
N GLN A 191 11.47 15.84 3.02
CA GLN A 191 12.71 16.24 3.68
C GLN A 191 13.50 17.24 2.84
N GLN A 192 13.52 17.06 1.52
CA GLN A 192 14.15 18.00 0.60
C GLN A 192 13.48 19.37 0.64
N LEU A 193 12.14 19.43 0.58
CA LEU A 193 11.40 20.69 0.74
C LEU A 193 11.75 21.38 2.06
N LEU A 194 11.69 20.64 3.17
CA LEU A 194 11.99 21.18 4.51
C LEU A 194 13.42 21.74 4.61
N SER A 195 14.38 21.15 3.90
CA SER A 195 15.78 21.62 3.89
C SER A 195 15.97 23.00 3.26
N TRP A 196 15.03 23.46 2.43
CA TRP A 196 15.08 24.76 1.76
C TRP A 196 14.43 25.87 2.57
N LEU A 197 13.55 25.52 3.51
CA LEU A 197 12.77 26.48 4.28
C LEU A 197 13.62 27.08 5.41
N ARG A 198 13.59 28.41 5.53
CA ARG A 198 14.32 29.15 6.57
C ARG A 198 13.37 30.14 7.26
N PRO A 199 13.63 30.50 8.53
CA PRO A 199 12.94 31.61 9.18
C PRO A 199 12.99 32.90 8.36
N GLY A 200 11.90 33.67 8.36
CA GLY A 200 11.83 34.98 7.72
C GLY A 200 11.81 34.98 6.19
N THR A 201 11.85 33.82 5.51
CA THR A 201 11.83 33.78 4.05
C THR A 201 10.42 33.82 3.48
N VAL A 202 10.35 33.95 2.15
CA VAL A 202 9.11 33.83 1.38
C VAL A 202 9.03 32.44 0.75
N PHE A 203 7.88 31.80 0.83
CA PHE A 203 7.58 30.52 0.17
C PHE A 203 6.37 30.67 -0.76
N TYR A 204 6.50 30.22 -2.00
CA TYR A 204 5.43 30.23 -3.00
C TYR A 204 4.97 28.79 -3.24
N ASP A 205 3.73 28.49 -2.84
CA ASP A 205 3.08 27.20 -3.04
C ASP A 205 2.13 27.29 -4.23
N ILE A 206 2.63 26.92 -5.42
CA ILE A 206 1.92 27.05 -6.69
C ILE A 206 1.03 25.82 -6.91
N GLY A 207 -0.29 26.01 -6.91
CA GLY A 207 -1.23 24.88 -6.94
C GLY A 207 -1.38 24.24 -5.55
N SER A 208 -1.56 25.08 -4.53
CA SER A 208 -1.57 24.69 -3.12
C SER A 208 -2.64 23.65 -2.77
N ASN A 209 -3.69 23.50 -3.61
CA ASN A 209 -4.76 22.54 -3.40
C ASN A 209 -5.35 22.71 -1.99
N VAL A 210 -5.50 21.63 -1.22
CA VAL A 210 -5.97 21.65 0.17
C VAL A 210 -4.89 22.05 1.19
N GLY A 211 -3.71 22.49 0.76
CA GLY A 211 -2.74 23.22 1.59
C GLY A 211 -1.64 22.42 2.26
N PHE A 212 -1.30 21.24 1.77
CA PHE A 212 -0.32 20.39 2.44
C PHE A 212 1.06 21.05 2.54
N HIS A 213 1.60 21.54 1.42
CA HIS A 213 2.91 22.19 1.41
C HIS A 213 2.88 23.56 2.11
N ALA A 214 1.85 24.39 1.88
CA ALA A 214 1.68 25.66 2.59
C ALA A 214 1.62 25.49 4.13
N LEU A 215 0.86 24.52 4.65
CA LEU A 215 0.76 24.27 6.09
C LEU A 215 2.03 23.62 6.65
N LEU A 216 2.69 22.78 5.88
CA LEU A 216 3.99 22.22 6.24
C LEU A 216 5.04 23.32 6.36
N ALA A 217 5.09 24.23 5.39
CA ALA A 217 5.95 25.39 5.45
C ALA A 217 5.60 26.28 6.65
N GLY A 218 4.31 26.53 6.88
CA GLY A 218 3.85 27.33 8.02
C GLY A 218 4.14 26.69 9.39
N ARG A 219 4.25 25.37 9.45
CA ARG A 219 4.65 24.64 10.65
C ARG A 219 6.10 24.90 11.02
N VAL A 220 7.00 25.08 10.05
CA VAL A 220 8.45 25.13 10.28
C VAL A 220 9.05 26.54 10.13
N MET A 221 8.49 27.39 9.26
CA MET A 221 8.98 28.74 9.04
C MET A 221 8.49 29.67 10.13
N SER A 222 9.41 30.20 10.94
CA SER A 222 9.10 31.29 11.86
C SER A 222 9.22 32.65 11.18
N ASN A 223 8.24 33.53 11.40
CA ASN A 223 8.20 34.91 10.87
C ASN A 223 8.33 35.04 9.33
N GLY A 224 8.03 33.98 8.56
CA GLY A 224 8.04 34.01 7.10
C GLY A 224 6.68 34.38 6.48
N THR A 225 6.65 34.53 5.16
CA THR A 225 5.41 34.73 4.39
C THR A 225 5.23 33.60 3.39
N ILE A 226 4.04 33.02 3.35
CA ILE A 226 3.68 31.93 2.46
C ILE A 226 2.57 32.41 1.53
N TYR A 227 2.80 32.36 0.23
CA TYR A 227 1.79 32.64 -0.79
C TYR A 227 1.28 31.32 -1.36
N ALA A 228 0.04 30.96 -1.05
CA ALA A 228 -0.61 29.74 -1.49
C ALA A 228 -1.55 30.03 -2.65
N PHE A 229 -1.23 29.58 -3.85
CA PHE A 229 -1.99 29.84 -5.07
C PHE A 229 -2.94 28.67 -5.31
N GLU A 230 -4.24 28.90 -5.16
CA GLU A 230 -5.27 27.91 -5.46
C GLU A 230 -6.44 28.58 -6.19
N PRO A 231 -6.56 28.38 -7.51
CA PRO A 231 -7.61 29.03 -8.28
C PRO A 231 -9.01 28.48 -7.98
N MET A 232 -9.15 27.20 -7.63
CA MET A 232 -10.44 26.53 -7.51
C MET A 232 -11.18 26.95 -6.22
N PRO A 233 -12.35 27.62 -6.31
CA PRO A 233 -13.02 28.17 -5.13
C PRO A 233 -13.35 27.14 -4.04
N ALA A 234 -13.86 25.97 -4.42
CA ALA A 234 -14.24 24.92 -3.46
C ALA A 234 -13.02 24.31 -2.73
N VAL A 235 -11.88 24.20 -3.42
CA VAL A 235 -10.64 23.69 -2.83
C VAL A 235 -10.03 24.74 -1.91
N ARG A 236 -10.06 26.00 -2.33
CA ARG A 236 -9.60 27.15 -1.55
C ARG A 236 -10.36 27.30 -0.23
N GLU A 237 -11.67 27.07 -0.23
CA GLU A 237 -12.48 27.09 0.99
C GLU A 237 -11.97 26.06 2.02
N ILE A 238 -11.62 24.85 1.56
CA ILE A 238 -11.04 23.80 2.42
C ILE A 238 -9.66 24.22 2.93
N LEU A 239 -8.80 24.77 2.06
CA LEU A 239 -7.50 25.32 2.43
C LEU A 239 -7.61 26.39 3.52
N GLU A 240 -8.52 27.35 3.36
CA GLU A 240 -8.77 28.42 4.34
C GLU A 240 -9.28 27.84 5.67
N GLN A 241 -10.14 26.82 5.63
CA GLN A 241 -10.57 26.10 6.83
C GLN A 241 -9.40 25.37 7.52
N HIS A 242 -8.52 24.70 6.77
CA HIS A 242 -7.32 24.08 7.33
C HIS A 242 -6.40 25.11 7.99
N ILE A 243 -6.16 26.26 7.34
CA ILE A 243 -5.36 27.35 7.94
C ILE A 243 -6.02 27.83 9.23
N SER A 244 -7.33 28.06 9.20
CA SER A 244 -8.10 28.58 10.33
C SER A 244 -8.07 27.64 11.55
N LEU A 245 -8.28 26.34 11.33
CA LEU A 245 -8.30 25.33 12.39
C LEU A 245 -6.92 25.07 13.00
N ASN A 246 -5.84 25.36 12.27
CA ASN A 246 -4.48 25.03 12.66
C ASN A 246 -3.62 26.24 13.06
N LYS A 247 -4.20 27.44 13.22
CA LYS A 247 -3.48 28.68 13.55
C LYS A 247 -2.47 28.54 14.70
N LYS A 248 -2.80 27.78 15.74
CA LYS A 248 -1.93 27.58 16.92
C LYS A 248 -0.68 26.72 16.62
N MET A 249 -0.72 25.91 15.57
CA MET A 249 0.38 25.01 15.19
C MET A 249 1.30 25.62 14.12
N ILE A 250 0.89 26.73 13.52
CA ILE A 250 1.67 27.52 12.56
C ILE A 250 2.63 28.42 13.36
N SER A 251 3.92 28.38 13.02
CA SER A 251 5.03 28.93 13.81
C SER A 251 5.21 30.45 13.65
N GLY A 252 4.12 31.20 13.47
CA GLY A 252 4.13 32.66 13.31
C GLY A 252 4.34 33.16 11.88
N SER A 253 4.40 32.26 10.88
CA SER A 253 4.35 32.64 9.47
C SER A 253 2.95 33.11 9.05
N HIS A 254 2.90 34.03 8.09
CA HIS A 254 1.65 34.50 7.49
C HIS A 254 1.36 33.72 6.21
N ILE A 255 0.24 32.98 6.17
CA ILE A 255 -0.21 32.29 4.96
C ILE A 255 -1.26 33.16 4.26
N ARG A 256 -0.96 33.61 3.04
CA ARG A 256 -1.86 34.35 2.17
C ARG A 256 -2.31 33.46 1.03
N VAL A 257 -3.61 33.19 0.98
CA VAL A 257 -4.22 32.42 -0.10
C VAL A 257 -4.57 33.35 -1.26
N LEU A 258 -4.16 32.99 -2.47
CA LEU A 258 -4.35 33.76 -3.70
C LEU A 258 -5.23 32.99 -4.69
N PRO A 259 -6.35 33.57 -5.16
CA PRO A 259 -7.33 32.88 -6.00
C PRO A 259 -6.97 32.93 -7.48
N VAL A 260 -5.71 32.67 -7.82
CA VAL A 260 -5.18 32.83 -9.18
C VAL A 260 -4.31 31.63 -9.55
N ALA A 261 -4.29 31.29 -10.84
CA ALA A 261 -3.32 30.36 -11.40
C ALA A 261 -2.04 31.10 -11.81
N ILE A 262 -0.93 30.38 -11.97
CA ILE A 262 0.33 30.92 -12.52
C ILE A 262 0.49 30.44 -13.96
N ALA A 263 0.89 31.34 -14.86
CA ALA A 263 1.11 31.07 -16.26
C ALA A 263 2.27 31.91 -16.83
N ASP A 264 2.66 31.62 -18.07
CA ASP A 264 3.65 32.36 -18.84
C ASP A 264 3.24 33.81 -19.17
N ARG A 265 1.95 34.10 -19.14
CA ARG A 265 1.33 35.40 -19.42
C ARG A 265 -0.02 35.50 -18.73
N GLU A 266 -0.47 36.72 -18.48
CA GLU A 266 -1.83 36.96 -17.99
C GLU A 266 -2.87 36.47 -19.01
N LYS A 267 -3.78 35.62 -18.56
CA LYS A 267 -4.86 35.06 -19.38
C LYS A 267 -5.99 34.50 -18.53
N GLU A 268 -7.19 34.43 -19.09
CA GLU A 268 -8.26 33.62 -18.53
C GLU A 268 -8.11 32.18 -19.05
N VAL A 269 -8.23 31.21 -18.14
CA VAL A 269 -8.12 29.78 -18.44
C VAL A 269 -9.31 29.01 -17.89
N GLU A 270 -9.65 27.90 -18.54
CA GLU A 270 -10.71 27.01 -18.07
C GLU A 270 -10.11 25.81 -17.33
N PHE A 271 -10.60 25.59 -16.12
CA PHE A 271 -10.33 24.40 -15.32
C PHE A 271 -11.55 23.47 -15.34
N SER A 272 -11.30 22.17 -15.29
CA SER A 272 -12.35 21.18 -15.05
C SER A 272 -12.94 21.38 -13.66
N ASN A 273 -14.22 21.13 -13.52
CA ASN A 273 -14.90 21.09 -12.23
C ASN A 273 -15.82 19.87 -12.18
N ASP A 274 -15.21 18.70 -12.38
CA ASP A 274 -15.94 17.44 -12.46
C ASP A 274 -15.89 16.73 -11.11
N LEU A 275 -17.03 16.74 -10.41
CA LEU A 275 -17.19 16.07 -9.13
C LEU A 275 -17.10 14.54 -9.23
N SER A 276 -17.13 13.97 -10.44
CA SER A 276 -16.98 12.52 -10.66
C SER A 276 -15.52 12.06 -10.64
N HIS A 277 -14.56 12.95 -10.87
CA HIS A 277 -13.14 12.62 -10.88
C HIS A 277 -12.55 12.80 -9.48
N ARG A 278 -12.04 11.69 -8.91
CA ARG A 278 -11.44 11.69 -7.55
C ARG A 278 -10.04 12.30 -7.49
N ASP A 279 -9.38 12.41 -8.63
CA ASP A 279 -7.99 12.86 -8.74
C ASP A 279 -7.87 14.40 -8.82
N GLY A 280 -8.98 15.11 -8.68
CA GLY A 280 -9.04 16.57 -8.64
C GLY A 280 -9.40 17.21 -9.98
N ASN A 281 -9.21 18.53 -10.02
CA ASN A 281 -9.53 19.39 -11.15
C ASN A 281 -8.24 19.87 -11.82
N THR A 282 -8.26 20.13 -13.13
CA THR A 282 -7.06 20.51 -13.89
C THR A 282 -7.36 21.51 -15.01
N TYR A 283 -6.32 22.10 -15.57
CA TYR A 283 -6.40 22.94 -16.77
C TYR A 283 -6.84 22.09 -17.98
N ILE A 284 -7.90 22.50 -18.66
CA ILE A 284 -8.55 21.67 -19.70
C ILE A 284 -7.76 21.61 -21.02
N PRO A 285 -7.29 22.75 -21.59
CA PRO A 285 -6.52 22.72 -22.83
C PRO A 285 -5.23 21.92 -22.66
N GLY A 286 -5.13 20.76 -23.33
CA GLY A 286 -4.00 19.84 -23.24
C GLY A 286 -4.22 18.60 -22.36
N SER A 287 -5.36 18.50 -21.67
CA SER A 287 -5.70 17.33 -20.86
C SER A 287 -6.56 16.33 -21.64
N TYR A 288 -6.02 15.15 -21.97
CA TYR A 288 -6.79 14.07 -22.59
C TYR A 288 -7.89 13.51 -21.68
N VAL A 289 -7.66 13.55 -20.36
CA VAL A 289 -8.57 12.97 -19.35
C VAL A 289 -9.78 13.88 -19.13
N PHE A 290 -9.58 15.20 -19.11
CA PHE A 290 -10.62 16.19 -18.79
C PHE A 290 -11.14 16.96 -20.01
N ALA A 291 -10.75 16.55 -21.23
CA ALA A 291 -11.20 17.18 -22.48
C ALA A 291 -12.73 17.17 -22.64
N GLY A 292 -13.41 16.15 -22.10
CA GLY A 292 -14.86 15.97 -22.17
C GLY A 292 -15.66 16.58 -21.03
N THR A 293 -15.02 17.29 -20.09
CA THR A 293 -15.70 17.82 -18.90
C THR A 293 -16.74 18.89 -19.26
N GLN A 294 -17.98 18.68 -18.81
CA GLN A 294 -19.10 19.60 -19.03
C GLN A 294 -19.08 20.80 -18.07
N ASN A 295 -18.68 20.59 -16.82
CA ASN A 295 -18.58 21.64 -15.81
C ASN A 295 -17.20 22.28 -15.84
N LYS A 296 -17.14 23.53 -16.28
CA LYS A 296 -15.89 24.29 -16.37
C LYS A 296 -15.96 25.53 -15.50
N ILE A 297 -14.81 25.91 -14.95
CA ILE A 297 -14.65 27.16 -14.19
C ILE A 297 -13.58 28.01 -14.86
N LYS A 298 -13.91 29.28 -15.08
CA LYS A 298 -12.98 30.29 -15.55
C LYS A 298 -12.12 30.78 -14.40
N VAL A 299 -10.83 30.83 -14.64
CA VAL A 299 -9.80 31.16 -13.67
C VAL A 299 -8.89 32.22 -14.27
N SER A 300 -8.59 33.26 -13.49
CA SER A 300 -7.56 34.22 -13.85
C SER A 300 -6.18 33.61 -13.61
N ALA A 301 -5.32 33.60 -14.63
CA ALA A 301 -3.93 33.22 -14.53
C ALA A 301 -3.05 34.47 -14.66
N ILE A 302 -2.04 34.59 -13.81
CA ILE A 302 -1.08 35.69 -13.77
C ILE A 302 0.35 35.19 -14.03
N GLN A 303 1.24 36.10 -14.39
CA GLN A 303 2.67 35.81 -14.60
C GLN A 303 3.45 35.72 -13.29
#